data_AF-A0A1V5KZF2-F1
#
_entry.id   AF-A0A1V5KZF2-F1
#
_cell.length_a   1.000
_cell.length_b   1.000
_cell.length_c   1.000
_cell.angle_alpha   90.00
_cell.angle_beta   90.00
_cell.angle_gamma   90.00
#
_symmetry.space_group_name_H-M   'P 1'
#
loop_
_entity.id
_entity.type
_entity.pdbx_description
1 polymer ?
#
loop_
_entity_poly.entity_id
_entity_poly.type
_entity_poly.pdbx_seq_one_letter_code
_entity_poly.pdbx_strand_id
1 'polypeptide(L)'
;MEDVGRDGGVGDAISARGHRGRRLATFPDLITTLDLSTGLPVTSAAVRNGQEVAVVVVPAKNLILGAGMRDRALYADVERITGQELVKYAFGGGQL
;
A
#
# COMPACT_ATOMS: atom_id res chain seq x y z
N MET A 1 10.05 -6.91 -24.76
CA MET A 1 10.22 -5.74 -23.88
C MET A 1 9.66 -6.17 -22.54
N GLU A 2 10.48 -6.90 -21.79
CA GLU A 2 10.11 -7.40 -20.48
C GLU A 2 10.38 -6.27 -19.50
N ASP A 3 9.31 -5.73 -18.91
CA ASP A 3 9.41 -4.78 -17.81
C ASP A 3 9.93 -5.57 -16.61
N VAL A 4 11.22 -5.40 -16.33
CA VAL A 4 11.92 -6.00 -15.21
C VAL A 4 11.18 -5.58 -13.94
N GLY A 5 10.67 -6.59 -13.23
CA GLY A 5 9.99 -6.42 -11.95
C GLY A 5 10.80 -5.51 -11.04
N ARG A 6 10.15 -4.46 -10.53
CA ARG A 6 10.70 -3.68 -9.43
C ARG A 6 10.70 -4.57 -8.20
N ASP A 7 11.86 -5.16 -7.93
CA ASP A 7 12.24 -5.86 -6.72
C ASP A 7 11.70 -5.13 -5.47
N GLY A 8 10.74 -5.74 -4.76
CA GLY A 8 10.36 -5.45 -3.37
C GLY A 8 10.43 -3.99 -2.89
N GLY A 9 10.08 -3.04 -3.75
CA GLY A 9 10.35 -1.62 -3.52
C GLY A 9 9.29 -0.97 -2.64
N VAL A 10 9.66 0.14 -2.01
CA VAL A 10 8.86 1.02 -1.13
C VAL A 10 7.42 1.32 -1.63
N GLY A 11 7.12 1.08 -2.92
CA GLY A 11 5.78 1.24 -3.52
C GLY A 11 4.68 0.39 -2.89
N ASP A 12 4.96 -0.83 -2.44
CA ASP A 12 3.93 -1.74 -1.90
C ASP A 12 3.45 -1.33 -0.51
N ALA A 13 4.37 -0.76 0.30
CA ALA A 13 4.04 -0.24 1.63
C ALA A 13 3.27 1.09 1.56
N ILE A 14 3.41 1.84 0.46
CA ILE A 14 2.78 3.13 0.27
C ILE A 14 1.38 2.98 -0.35
N SER A 15 1.18 2.01 -1.25
CA SER A 15 -0.12 1.82 -1.89
C SER A 15 -0.35 0.44 -2.50
N ALA A 16 -1.59 -0.02 -2.44
CA ALA A 16 -2.03 -1.20 -3.15
C ALA A 16 -2.83 -0.82 -4.40
N ARG A 17 -2.60 -1.56 -5.50
CA ARG A 17 -3.37 -1.44 -6.74
C ARG A 17 -3.92 -2.81 -7.12
N GLY A 18 -5.16 -2.84 -7.58
CA GLY A 18 -5.85 -4.03 -8.02
C GLY A 18 -5.67 -4.27 -9.51
N HIS A 19 -6.44 -5.24 -10.01
CA HIS A 19 -6.54 -5.54 -11.44
C HIS A 19 -6.86 -4.25 -12.24
N ARG A 20 -6.15 -4.04 -13.37
CA ARG A 20 -6.19 -2.83 -14.22
C ARG A 20 -5.61 -1.56 -13.58
N GLY A 21 -4.79 -1.67 -12.54
CA GLY A 21 -4.04 -0.53 -11.98
C GLY A 21 -4.85 0.42 -11.09
N ARG A 22 -6.14 0.10 -10.83
CA ARG A 22 -6.99 0.85 -9.91
C ARG A 22 -6.38 0.82 -8.50
N ARG A 23 -6.20 1.98 -7.89
CA ARG A 23 -5.75 2.09 -6.50
C ARG A 23 -6.82 1.56 -5.55
N LEU A 24 -6.42 0.68 -4.64
CA LEU A 24 -7.29 0.03 -3.66
C LEU A 24 -7.09 0.58 -2.25
N ALA A 25 -5.86 0.95 -1.91
CA ALA A 25 -5.50 1.49 -0.61
C ALA A 25 -4.27 2.38 -0.72
N THR A 26 -4.14 3.30 0.22
CA THR A 26 -2.96 4.16 0.38
C THR A 26 -2.61 4.26 1.84
N PHE A 27 -1.33 4.33 2.17
CA PHE A 27 -0.88 4.70 3.50
C PHE A 27 -1.64 5.95 3.99
N PRO A 28 -2.15 5.97 5.24
CA PRO A 28 -1.82 5.11 6.39
C PRO A 28 -2.77 3.93 6.59
N ASP A 29 -3.54 3.52 5.58
CA ASP A 29 -4.22 2.23 5.64
C ASP A 29 -3.18 1.12 5.85
N LEU A 30 -3.53 0.11 6.67
CA LEU A 30 -2.71 -1.10 6.72
C LEU A 30 -2.90 -1.86 5.41
N ILE A 31 -1.80 -2.14 4.74
CA ILE A 31 -1.75 -2.93 3.52
C ILE A 31 -0.78 -4.08 3.80
N THR A 32 -1.26 -5.32 3.70
CA THR A 32 -0.42 -6.50 3.91
C THR A 32 -0.84 -7.64 3.01
N THR A 33 0.04 -8.63 2.87
CA THR A 33 -0.18 -9.84 2.08
C THR A 33 -0.18 -11.06 2.97
N LEU A 34 -1.14 -11.95 2.77
CA LEU A 34 -1.19 -13.26 3.40
C LEU A 34 -0.96 -14.35 2.35
N ASP A 35 -0.15 -15.35 2.68
CA ASP A 35 -0.07 -16.57 1.90
C ASP A 35 -1.37 -17.35 2.08
N LEU A 36 -2.05 -17.69 0.97
CA LEU A 36 -3.37 -18.33 1.03
C LEU A 36 -3.32 -19.80 1.48
N SER A 37 -2.17 -20.46 1.33
CA SER A 37 -2.00 -21.86 1.74
C SER A 37 -1.80 -22.01 3.24
N THR A 38 -1.14 -21.03 3.88
CA THR A 38 -0.76 -21.08 5.30
C THR A 38 -1.56 -20.11 6.17
N GLY A 39 -2.15 -19.07 5.58
CA GLY A 39 -2.81 -17.97 6.31
C GLY A 39 -1.83 -17.02 7.02
N LEU A 40 -0.52 -17.19 6.81
CA LEU A 40 0.50 -16.37 7.47
C LEU A 40 0.84 -15.12 6.66
N PRO A 41 1.24 -14.02 7.32
CA PRO A 41 1.77 -12.85 6.62
C PRO A 41 3.01 -13.20 5.81
N VAL A 42 3.04 -12.74 4.57
CA VAL A 42 4.20 -12.80 3.68
C VAL A 42 4.56 -11.38 3.28
N THR A 43 5.84 -11.03 3.28
CA THR A 43 6.28 -9.70 2.82
C THR A 43 6.25 -9.67 1.29
N SER A 44 6.01 -8.50 0.68
CA SER A 44 5.97 -8.42 -0.79
C SER A 44 7.30 -8.83 -1.44
N ALA A 45 8.44 -8.55 -0.79
CA ALA A 45 9.76 -9.00 -1.22
C ALA A 45 9.95 -10.54 -1.17
N ALA A 46 9.14 -11.27 -0.40
CA ALA A 46 9.20 -12.73 -0.29
C ALA A 46 8.19 -13.45 -1.18
N VAL A 47 7.26 -12.73 -1.82
CA VAL A 47 6.26 -13.32 -2.74
C VAL A 47 6.95 -13.85 -3.99
N ARG A 48 6.52 -15.03 -4.45
CA ARG A 48 7.07 -15.70 -5.63
C ARG A 48 6.05 -15.80 -6.75
N ASN A 49 6.54 -15.89 -7.99
CA ASN A 49 5.68 -16.16 -9.15
C ASN A 49 4.89 -17.46 -8.96
N GLY A 50 3.58 -17.39 -9.19
CA GLY A 50 2.66 -18.52 -9.01
C GLY A 50 2.20 -18.76 -7.57
N GLN A 51 2.66 -17.97 -6.59
CA GLN A 51 2.16 -18.03 -5.22
C GLN A 51 0.79 -17.35 -5.12
N GLU A 52 -0.19 -18.05 -4.54
CA GLU A 52 -1.49 -17.48 -4.25
C GLU A 52 -1.43 -16.65 -2.95
N VAL A 53 -1.76 -15.36 -3.06
CA VAL A 53 -1.75 -14.43 -1.93
C VAL A 53 -3.04 -13.63 -1.87
N ALA A 54 -3.47 -13.30 -0.65
CA ALA A 54 -4.52 -12.32 -0.40
C ALA A 54 -3.89 -10.97 -0.02
N VAL A 55 -4.41 -9.88 -0.61
CA VAL A 55 -4.11 -8.52 -0.15
C VAL A 55 -5.17 -8.11 0.86
N VAL A 56 -4.75 -7.81 2.09
CA VAL A 56 -5.61 -7.37 3.18
C VAL A 56 -5.43 -5.86 3.37
N VAL A 57 -6.55 -5.15 3.42
CA VAL A 57 -6.60 -3.70 3.65
C VAL A 57 -7.43 -3.42 4.90
N VAL A 58 -6.87 -2.67 5.85
CA VAL A 58 -7.62 -2.13 6.99
C VAL A 58 -7.59 -0.60 6.92
N PRO A 59 -8.77 0.06 6.82
CA PRO A 59 -8.82 1.52 6.77
C PRO A 59 -8.16 2.17 7.99
N ALA A 60 -7.39 3.23 7.77
CA ALA A 60 -6.68 3.99 8.80
C ALA A 60 -7.58 4.45 9.96
N LYS A 61 -8.85 4.77 9.68
CA LYS A 61 -9.84 5.17 10.68
C LYS A 61 -10.15 4.08 11.72
N ASN A 62 -9.86 2.81 11.40
CA ASN A 62 -10.05 1.67 12.29
C ASN A 62 -8.76 1.30 13.04
N LEU A 63 -7.67 2.04 12.84
CA LEU A 63 -6.36 1.76 13.42
C LEU A 63 -6.00 2.79 14.49
N ILE A 64 -5.28 2.33 15.52
CA ILE A 64 -4.65 3.22 16.51
C ILE A 64 -3.37 3.76 15.87
N LEU A 65 -3.40 5.02 15.43
CA LEU A 65 -2.32 5.66 14.71
C LEU A 65 -1.74 6.86 15.47
N GLY A 66 -0.41 6.98 15.43
CA GLY A 66 0.30 8.13 15.99
C GLY A 66 -0.05 9.45 15.30
N ALA A 67 0.24 10.58 15.97
CA ALA A 67 -0.14 11.91 15.51
C ALA A 67 0.40 12.26 14.11
N GLY A 68 1.62 11.83 13.78
CA GLY A 68 2.22 12.08 12.46
C GLY A 68 1.44 11.51 11.28
N MET A 69 0.61 10.49 11.49
CA MET A 69 -0.23 9.93 10.43
C MET A 69 -1.33 10.87 9.96
N ARG A 70 -1.58 11.96 10.70
CA ARG A 70 -2.54 13.02 10.38
C ARG A 70 -1.88 14.30 9.89
N ASP A 71 -0.55 14.35 9.84
CA ASP A 71 0.20 15.51 9.40
C ASP A 71 0.35 15.51 7.88
N ARG A 72 -0.41 16.37 7.21
CA ARG A 72 -0.40 16.50 5.75
C ARG A 72 0.95 16.91 5.18
N ALA A 73 1.76 17.67 5.92
CA ALA A 73 3.07 18.12 5.44
C ALA A 73 4.02 16.93 5.24
N LEU A 74 3.99 15.96 6.16
CA LEU A 74 4.79 14.74 6.05
C LEU A 74 4.45 13.94 4.77
N TYR A 75 3.17 13.88 4.40
CA TYR A 75 2.74 13.18 3.18
C TYR A 75 3.17 13.93 1.92
N ALA A 76 3.13 15.26 1.94
CA ALA A 76 3.61 16.07 0.81
C ALA A 76 5.11 15.85 0.56
N ASP A 77 5.91 15.72 1.62
CA ASP A 77 7.33 15.39 1.49
C ASP A 77 7.56 14.00 0.91
N VAL A 78 6.83 12.99 1.38
CA VAL A 78 6.93 11.63 0.84
C VAL A 78 6.45 11.58 -0.62
N GLU A 79 5.36 12.27 -0.97
CA GLU A 79 4.85 12.39 -2.33
C GLU A 79 5.90 13.00 -3.27
N ARG A 80 6.57 14.07 -2.85
CA ARG A 80 7.65 14.70 -3.61
C ARG A 80 8.83 13.75 -3.87
N ILE A 81 9.16 12.89 -2.91
CA ILE A 81 10.28 11.94 -3.02
C ILE A 81 9.91 10.73 -3.87
N THR A 82 8.69 10.22 -3.71
CA THR A 82 8.24 8.94 -4.29
C THR A 82 7.49 9.10 -5.61
N GLY A 83 7.01 10.30 -5.91
CA GLY A 83 6.15 10.59 -7.07
C GLY A 83 4.75 9.99 -6.96
N GLN A 84 4.33 9.49 -5.79
CA GLN A 84 3.01 8.92 -5.58
C GLN A 84 2.04 9.94 -4.97
N GLU A 85 0.82 10.04 -5.53
CA GLU A 85 -0.27 10.95 -5.10
C GLU A 85 -0.82 10.67 -3.66
N LEU A 86 0.02 10.59 -2.65
CA LEU A 86 -0.33 10.32 -1.26
C LEU A 86 -1.31 11.34 -0.67
N VAL A 87 -1.09 12.64 -0.89
CA VAL A 87 -1.89 13.69 -0.24
C VAL A 87 -3.35 13.61 -0.71
N LYS A 88 -3.54 13.34 -1.99
CA LYS A 88 -4.86 13.17 -2.60
C LYS A 88 -5.61 11.98 -2.01
N TYR A 89 -4.96 10.81 -1.88
CA TYR A 89 -5.65 9.61 -1.39
C TYR A 89 -5.76 9.54 0.14
N ALA A 90 -4.82 10.13 0.90
CA ALA A 90 -4.86 10.12 2.36
C ALA A 90 -5.77 11.21 2.95
N PHE A 91 -5.93 12.35 2.28
CA PHE A 91 -6.69 13.51 2.82
C PHE A 91 -7.82 14.00 1.91
N GLY A 92 -7.94 13.50 0.68
CA GLY A 92 -8.85 14.06 -0.34
C GLY A 92 -10.32 13.70 -0.22
N GLY A 93 -10.75 13.04 0.87
CA GLY A 93 -12.17 12.88 1.23
C GLY A 93 -13.08 12.24 0.16
N GLY A 94 -13.25 10.92 0.24
CA GLY A 94 -14.30 10.20 -0.49
C GLY A 94 -14.24 8.70 -0.25
N GLN A 95 -15.17 8.22 0.58
CA GLN A 95 -15.52 6.82 0.79
C GLN A 95 -15.53 5.98 -0.50
N LEU A 96 -15.02 4.75 -0.41
CA LEU A 96 -15.64 3.61 -1.09
C LEU A 96 -17.11 3.48 -0.64
#